data_AF-A0A537QLQ0-F1
#
_entry.id   AF-A0A537QLQ0-F1
#
_cell.length_a   1.000
_cell.length_b   1.000
_cell.length_c   1.000
_cell.angle_alpha   90.00
_cell.angle_beta   90.00
_cell.angle_gamma   90.00
#
_symmetry.space_group_name_H-M   'P 1'
#
loop_
_entity.id
_entity.type
_entity.pdbx_description
1 polymer ?
#
loop_
_entity_poly.entity_id
_entity_poly.type
_entity_poly.pdbx_seq_one_letter_code
_entity_poly.pdbx_strand_id
1 'polypeptide(L)'
;GYIHGPPGGTIKLVADRDRGVLIGATIVSPRAGEMLSELTLAVKQAIPISVMADVIHPFPTFARVLQGMLSRLDAGTRASGVASR
;
A
#
# COMPACT_ATOMS: atom_id res chain seq x y z
N GLY A 1 -2.32 6.74 11.75
CA GLY A 1 -3.10 7.12 12.95
C GLY A 1 -2.70 6.21 14.09
N TYR A 2 -2.53 6.76 15.29
CA TYR A 2 -2.23 6.01 16.51
C TYR A 2 -3.55 5.56 17.17
N ILE A 3 -3.72 4.27 17.47
CA ILE A 3 -4.86 3.76 18.25
C ILE A 3 -4.41 2.73 19.31
N HIS A 4 -3.34 3.08 20.04
CA HIS A 4 -2.72 2.37 21.19
C HIS A 4 -1.70 1.27 20.86
N GLY A 5 -0.42 1.63 20.96
CA GLY A 5 0.77 0.77 20.90
C GLY A 5 2.03 1.65 21.08
N PRO A 6 3.17 1.11 21.55
CA PRO A 6 4.39 1.89 21.70
C PRO A 6 4.80 2.52 20.36
N PRO A 7 5.43 3.71 20.34
CA PRO A 7 5.87 4.35 19.11
C PRO A 7 6.83 3.40 18.38
N GLY A 8 6.43 2.98 17.17
CA GLY A 8 7.19 2.00 16.43
C GLY A 8 6.31 1.22 15.48
N GLY A 9 6.73 1.19 14.22
CA GLY A 9 6.13 0.36 13.20
C GLY A 9 6.74 0.70 11.85
N THR A 10 6.75 -0.26 10.94
CA THR A 10 7.30 -0.07 9.61
C THR A 10 6.40 -0.77 8.60
N ILE A 11 6.11 -0.06 7.52
CA ILE A 11 5.39 -0.60 6.38
C ILE A 11 6.31 -0.45 5.17
N LYS A 12 6.53 -1.56 4.48
CA LYS A 12 7.25 -1.60 3.21
C LYS A 12 6.34 -2.22 2.17
N LEU A 13 6.11 -1.51 1.08
CA LEU A 13 5.40 -2.00 -0.10
C LEU A 13 6.41 -2.17 -1.23
N VAL A 14 6.30 -3.26 -1.98
CA VAL A 14 7.13 -3.54 -3.15
C VAL A 14 6.21 -3.70 -4.35
N ALA A 15 6.51 -2.95 -5.40
CA ALA A 15 5.74 -2.94 -6.64
C ALA A 15 6.61 -3.37 -7.82
N ASP A 16 5.98 -4.06 -8.76
CA ASP A 16 6.48 -4.17 -10.12
C ASP A 16 6.16 -2.87 -10.85
N ARG A 17 7.21 -2.18 -11.28
CA ARG A 17 7.12 -0.85 -11.90
C ARG A 17 6.51 -0.90 -13.30
N ASP A 18 6.80 -1.94 -14.05
CA ASP A 18 6.36 -2.07 -15.45
C ASP A 18 4.89 -2.48 -15.49
N ARG A 19 4.49 -3.37 -14.58
CA ARG A 19 3.11 -3.85 -14.48
C ARG A 19 2.21 -2.96 -13.62
N GLY A 20 2.79 -2.13 -12.75
CA GLY A 20 2.05 -1.25 -11.85
C GLY A 20 1.20 -1.97 -10.80
N VAL A 21 1.69 -3.11 -10.31
CA VAL A 21 1.01 -3.97 -9.32
C VAL A 21 1.91 -4.23 -8.11
N LEU A 22 1.30 -4.50 -6.95
CA LEU A 22 2.05 -4.95 -5.78
C LEU A 22 2.58 -6.37 -6.00
N ILE A 23 3.84 -6.60 -5.60
CA ILE A 23 4.48 -7.93 -5.58
C ILE A 23 4.88 -8.36 -4.15
N GLY A 24 4.76 -7.46 -3.17
CA GLY A 24 5.01 -7.81 -1.79
C GLY A 24 4.70 -6.67 -0.82
N ALA A 25 4.46 -7.05 0.43
CA ALA A 25 4.26 -6.13 1.54
C ALA A 25 4.87 -6.69 2.84
N THR A 26 5.38 -5.81 3.68
CA THR A 26 5.84 -6.13 5.03
C THR A 26 5.29 -5.08 5.98
N ILE A 27 4.61 -5.53 7.04
CA ILE A 27 4.03 -4.65 8.06
C ILE A 27 4.47 -5.13 9.44
N VAL A 28 5.05 -4.21 10.20
CA VAL A 28 5.27 -4.35 11.64
C VAL A 28 4.48 -3.22 12.30
N SER A 29 3.32 -3.53 12.88
CA SER A 29 2.49 -2.58 13.61
C SER A 29 1.42 -3.31 14.42
N PRO A 30 0.76 -2.65 15.39
CA PRO A 30 -0.54 -3.11 15.86
C PRO A 30 -1.49 -3.34 14.68
N ARG A 31 -2.29 -4.41 14.74
CA ARG A 31 -3.27 -4.79 13.71
C ARG A 31 -2.68 -5.02 12.30
N ALA A 32 -1.39 -5.37 12.21
CA ALA A 32 -0.73 -5.68 10.93
C ALA A 32 -1.45 -6.77 10.12
N GLY A 33 -1.98 -7.80 10.78
CA GLY A 33 -2.71 -8.89 10.12
C GLY A 33 -3.95 -8.42 9.36
N GLU A 34 -4.73 -7.48 9.92
CA GLU A 34 -5.90 -6.91 9.23
C GLU A 34 -5.52 -6.11 8.00
N MET A 35 -4.47 -5.29 8.08
CA MET A 35 -3.99 -4.53 6.93
C MET A 35 -3.37 -5.45 5.87
N LEU A 36 -2.68 -6.51 6.29
CA LEU A 36 -2.10 -7.51 5.38
C LEU A 36 -3.17 -8.27 4.59
N SER A 37 -4.38 -8.45 5.12
CA SER A 37 -5.48 -9.10 4.38
C SER A 37 -5.78 -8.40 3.06
N GLU A 38 -5.87 -7.07 3.08
CA GLU A 38 -6.09 -6.25 1.87
C GLU A 38 -4.91 -6.38 0.90
N LEU A 39 -3.69 -6.22 1.39
CA LEU A 39 -2.48 -6.27 0.56
C LEU A 39 -2.23 -7.67 -0.03
N THR A 40 -2.58 -8.72 0.71
CA THR A 40 -2.48 -10.11 0.24
C THR A 40 -3.43 -10.36 -0.92
N LEU A 41 -4.67 -9.87 -0.82
CA LEU A 41 -5.64 -9.95 -1.92
C LEU A 41 -5.14 -9.18 -3.15
N ALA A 42 -4.59 -7.98 -2.94
CA ALA A 42 -4.06 -7.16 -4.01
C ALA A 42 -2.91 -7.83 -4.76
N VAL A 43 -1.96 -8.42 -4.04
CA VAL A 43 -0.87 -9.19 -4.65
C VAL A 43 -1.42 -10.41 -5.39
N LYS A 44 -2.31 -11.18 -4.77
CA LYS A 44 -2.87 -12.41 -5.36
C LYS A 44 -3.63 -12.16 -6.66
N GLN A 45 -4.35 -11.05 -6.74
CA GLN A 45 -5.16 -10.67 -7.90
C GLN A 45 -4.42 -9.73 -8.87
N ALA A 46 -3.17 -9.35 -8.55
CA ALA A 46 -2.41 -8.35 -9.30
C ALA A 46 -3.23 -7.06 -9.55
N ILE A 47 -3.87 -6.55 -8.50
CA ILE A 47 -4.69 -5.33 -8.58
C ILE A 47 -3.78 -4.15 -8.93
N PRO A 48 -4.14 -3.31 -9.92
CA PRO A 48 -3.38 -2.11 -10.23
C PRO A 48 -3.27 -1.18 -9.02
N ILE A 49 -2.07 -0.65 -8.77
CA ILE A 49 -1.83 0.25 -7.63
C ILE A 49 -2.67 1.53 -7.74
N SER A 50 -2.94 2.00 -8.96
CA SER A 50 -3.82 3.14 -9.21
C SER A 50 -5.25 2.93 -8.71
N VAL A 51 -5.77 1.71 -8.85
CA VAL A 51 -7.10 1.33 -8.34
C VAL A 51 -7.07 1.31 -6.81
N MET A 52 -6.02 0.74 -6.21
CA MET A 52 -5.87 0.73 -4.76
C MET A 52 -5.71 2.14 -4.17
N ALA A 53 -4.98 3.03 -4.85
CA ALA A 53 -4.75 4.40 -4.42
C ALA A 53 -6.04 5.25 -4.42
N ASP A 54 -7.05 4.84 -5.18
CA ASP A 54 -8.38 5.47 -5.26
C ASP A 54 -9.36 4.94 -4.19
N VAL A 55 -9.03 3.82 -3.53
CA VAL A 55 -9.87 3.25 -2.46
C VAL A 55 -9.92 4.20 -1.26
N ILE A 56 -11.12 4.54 -0.81
CA ILE A 56 -11.34 5.33 0.42
C ILE A 56 -11.16 4.44 1.64
N HIS A 57 -10.08 4.66 2.38
CA HIS A 57 -9.84 3.93 3.63
C HIS A 57 -10.65 4.55 4.80
N PRO A 58 -11.45 3.74 5.53
CA PRO A 58 -12.29 4.23 6.62
C PRO A 58 -11.51 4.93 7.75
N PHE A 59 -12.14 5.93 8.37
CA PHE A 59 -11.66 6.60 9.58
C PHE A 59 -12.61 6.33 10.75
N PRO A 60 -12.13 6.06 11.99
CA PRO A 60 -10.73 5.94 12.40
C PRO A 60 -10.21 4.48 12.36
N THR A 61 -9.31 4.15 11.43
CA THR A 61 -8.69 2.80 11.34
C THR A 61 -7.17 2.85 11.14
N PHE A 62 -6.48 1.76 11.45
CA PHE A 62 -5.05 1.60 11.15
C PHE A 62 -4.80 1.57 9.64
N ALA A 63 -5.70 0.94 8.87
CA ALA A 63 -5.62 0.81 7.41
C ALA A 63 -5.55 2.16 6.69
N ARG A 64 -6.01 3.27 7.31
CA ARG A 64 -5.87 4.61 6.75
C ARG A 64 -4.43 5.01 6.38
N VAL A 65 -3.41 4.38 6.99
CA VAL A 65 -2.02 4.60 6.60
C VAL A 65 -1.73 4.14 5.16
N LEU A 66 -2.43 3.11 4.68
CA LEU A 66 -2.23 2.54 3.35
C LEU A 66 -2.58 3.55 2.25
N GLN A 67 -3.62 4.37 2.45
CA GLN A 67 -4.01 5.43 1.51
C GLN A 67 -2.80 6.26 1.04
N GLY A 68 -2.10 6.90 1.99
CA GLY A 68 -0.99 7.79 1.66
C GLY A 68 0.21 7.06 1.06
N MET A 69 0.40 5.79 1.43
CA MET A 69 1.48 4.96 0.88
C MET A 69 1.20 4.52 -0.55
N LEU A 70 -0.03 4.09 -0.83
CA LEU A 70 -0.48 3.67 -2.16
C LEU A 70 -0.46 4.85 -3.12
N SER A 71 -0.95 6.03 -2.73
CA SER A 71 -0.88 7.23 -3.57
C SER A 71 0.56 7.63 -3.92
N ARG A 72 1.49 7.53 -2.97
CA ARG A 72 2.93 7.79 -3.23
C ARG A 72 3.55 6.75 -4.16
N LEU A 73 3.21 5.48 -3.95
CA LEU A 73 3.72 4.39 -4.77
C LEU A 73 3.23 4.54 -6.21
N ASP A 74 1.95 4.84 -6.39
CA ASP A 74 1.30 5.09 -7.68
C ASP A 74 1.96 6.25 -8.45
N ALA A 75 2.22 7.38 -7.77
CA ALA A 75 2.99 8.49 -8.34
C ALA A 75 4.40 8.05 -8.77
N GLY A 76 5.06 7.23 -7.96
CA GLY A 76 6.37 6.65 -8.25
C GLY A 76 6.37 5.73 -9.47
N THR A 77 5.32 4.92 -9.67
CA THR A 77 5.16 4.03 -10.83
C THR A 77 4.94 4.82 -12.12
N ARG A 78 4.16 5.91 -12.09
CA ARG A 78 3.88 6.73 -13.27
C ARG A 78 5.11 7.51 -13.77
N ALA A 79 5.96 7.99 -12.86
CA ALA A 79 7.15 8.77 -13.21
C ALA A 79 8.14 8.02 -14.11
N SER A 80 8.19 6.68 -14.04
CA SER A 80 9.08 5.87 -14.87
C SER A 80 8.51 5.48 -16.23
N GLY A 81 7.17 5.40 -16.36
CA GLY A 81 6.53 5.09 -17.65
C GLY A 81 6.65 6.22 -18.68
N VAL A 82 6.96 7.44 -18.22
CA VAL A 82 7.28 8.60 -19.08
C VAL A 82 8.74 8.58 -19.55
N ALA A 83 9.65 7.96 -18.80
CA ALA A 83 11.08 7.92 -19.12
C ALA A 83 11.46 6.78 -20.09
N SER A 84 10.56 5.82 -20.37
CA SER A 84 10.79 4.69 -21.27
C SER A 84 10.11 4.82 -22.64
N ARG A 85 9.70 6.03 -23.03
CA ARG A 85 9.19 6.39 -24.37
C ARG A 85 10.08 7.46 -24.96
#